data_AF-A0A3D0PF46-F1
#
_entry.id   AF-A0A3D0PF46-F1
#
_cell.length_a   1.000
_cell.length_b   1.000
_cell.length_c   1.000
_cell.angle_alpha   90.00
_cell.angle_beta   90.00
_cell.angle_gamma   90.00
#
_symmetry.space_group_name_H-M   'P 1'
#
loop_
_entity.id
_entity.type
_entity.pdbx_description
1 polymer ?
#
loop_
_entity_poly.entity_id
_entity_poly.type
_entity_poly.pdbx_seq_one_letter_code
_entity_poly.pdbx_strand_id
1 'polypeptide(L)'
;MRRSLWLLPLAAGLVFGSAELPKAQAGNLGDAVEPSNAEQLSLARELKQAGVIFYGAWWCGACFHQKNLFGTEAGRELPYVECDKDDAGR
;
A
#
# COMPACT_ATOMS: atom_id res chain seq x y z
N MET A 1 -23.47 46.88 46.53
CA MET A 1 -23.47 45.46 46.13
C MET A 1 -22.57 45.32 44.89
N ARG A 2 -21.32 44.86 45.05
CA ARG A 2 -20.34 44.71 43.95
C ARG A 2 -20.04 43.23 43.76
N ARG A 3 -20.36 42.66 42.60
CA ARG A 3 -19.70 41.49 42.00
C ARG A 3 -19.82 41.66 40.48
N SER A 4 -18.93 42.44 39.91
CA SER A 4 -17.79 41.95 39.11
C SER A 4 -18.23 41.10 37.92
N LEU A 5 -18.32 41.80 36.79
CA LEU A 5 -18.49 41.29 35.45
C LEU A 5 -17.17 40.60 35.05
N TRP A 6 -17.16 39.28 34.94
CA TRP A 6 -16.00 38.53 34.46
C TRP A 6 -16.00 38.56 32.93
N LEU A 7 -15.14 39.38 32.36
CA LEU A 7 -14.75 39.33 30.95
C LEU A 7 -14.00 38.00 30.72
N LEU A 8 -14.58 37.11 29.92
CA LEU A 8 -13.90 35.90 29.44
C LEU A 8 -12.97 36.30 28.28
N PRO A 9 -11.66 35.99 28.32
CA PRO A 9 -10.77 36.26 27.21
C PRO A 9 -11.03 35.26 26.07
N LEU A 10 -11.25 35.76 24.85
CA LEU A 10 -11.15 34.97 23.63
C LEU A 10 -9.66 34.61 23.42
N ALA A 11 -9.26 33.42 23.85
CA ALA A 11 -8.02 32.81 23.38
C ALA A 11 -8.32 32.05 22.08
N ALA A 12 -8.17 32.73 20.93
CA ALA A 12 -8.11 32.07 19.64
C ALA A 12 -6.76 31.35 19.52
N GLY A 13 -6.69 30.11 20.00
CA GLY A 13 -5.53 29.25 19.82
C GLY A 13 -5.43 28.79 18.37
N LEU A 14 -4.42 29.26 17.65
CA LEU A 14 -3.95 28.64 16.41
C LEU A 14 -3.38 27.27 16.74
N VAL A 15 -4.16 26.22 16.46
CA VAL A 15 -3.68 24.83 16.53
C VAL A 15 -2.87 24.58 15.25
N PHE A 16 -1.55 24.74 15.34
CA PHE A 16 -0.64 24.15 14.35
C PHE A 16 -0.62 22.63 14.60
N GLY A 17 -1.55 21.92 13.98
CA GLY A 17 -1.50 20.46 13.92
C GLY A 17 -0.38 20.03 12.99
N SER A 18 0.69 19.47 13.53
CA SER A 18 1.67 18.72 12.74
C SER A 18 0.98 17.46 12.22
N ALA A 19 0.59 17.45 10.94
CA ALA A 19 0.24 16.20 10.27
C ALA A 19 1.53 15.38 10.14
N GLU A 20 1.69 14.38 11.00
CA GLU A 20 2.76 13.40 10.86
C GLU A 20 2.49 12.57 9.61
N LEU A 21 3.32 12.74 8.58
CA LEU A 21 3.30 11.86 7.43
C LEU A 21 3.66 10.44 7.90
N PRO A 22 2.91 9.40 7.47
CA PRO A 22 3.26 8.03 7.82
C PRO A 22 4.69 7.73 7.36
N LYS A 23 5.48 7.16 8.26
CA LYS A 23 6.86 6.75 8.00
C LYS A 23 6.82 5.73 6.85
N ALA A 24 7.43 6.07 5.70
CA ALA A 24 7.60 5.12 4.62
C ALA A 24 8.39 3.90 5.12
N GLN A 25 7.77 2.74 5.09
CA GLN A 25 8.42 1.48 5.43
C GLN A 25 9.26 1.06 4.21
N ALA A 26 10.56 0.81 4.40
CA ALA A 26 11.39 0.27 3.33
C ALA A 26 10.91 -1.15 2.98
N GLY A 27 10.10 -1.28 1.92
CA GLY A 27 9.73 -2.55 1.31
C GLY A 27 10.85 -3.09 0.41
N ASN A 28 10.76 -4.34 -0.02
CA ASN A 28 11.67 -4.82 -1.07
C ASN A 28 11.33 -4.14 -2.38
N LEU A 29 12.33 -3.98 -3.25
CA LEU A 29 12.12 -3.49 -4.60
C LEU A 29 11.13 -4.43 -5.30
N GLY A 30 9.93 -3.91 -5.57
CA GLY A 30 8.88 -4.63 -6.29
C GLY A 30 7.72 -5.20 -5.48
N ASP A 31 7.71 -4.99 -4.17
CA ASP A 31 6.54 -5.28 -3.35
C ASP A 31 5.46 -4.22 -3.55
N ALA A 32 4.20 -4.66 -3.50
CA ALA A 32 3.07 -3.75 -3.38
C ALA A 32 3.09 -3.09 -2.00
N VAL A 33 2.85 -1.78 -2.00
CA VAL A 33 2.98 -0.94 -0.81
C VAL A 33 1.64 -0.57 -0.18
N GLU A 34 0.53 -0.88 -0.84
CA GLU A 34 -0.84 -0.64 -0.36
C GLU A 34 -1.60 -1.97 -0.15
N PRO A 35 -2.53 -2.03 0.82
CA PRO A 35 -3.42 -3.19 0.99
C PRO A 35 -4.33 -3.39 -0.22
N SER A 36 -4.68 -4.65 -0.49
CA SER A 36 -5.66 -5.01 -1.51
C SER A 36 -7.10 -4.69 -1.08
N ASN A 37 -7.93 -4.27 -2.03
CA ASN A 37 -9.38 -4.21 -1.90
C ASN A 37 -10.06 -5.54 -2.31
N ALA A 38 -11.38 -5.60 -2.16
CA ALA A 38 -12.16 -6.80 -2.42
C ALA A 38 -12.10 -7.22 -3.89
N GLU A 39 -12.11 -6.26 -4.82
CA GLU A 39 -12.09 -6.48 -6.26
C GLU A 39 -10.75 -7.07 -6.71
N GLN A 40 -9.63 -6.52 -6.23
CA GLN A 40 -8.29 -7.02 -6.52
C GLN A 40 -8.12 -8.47 -6.05
N LEU A 41 -8.61 -8.78 -4.85
CA LEU A 41 -8.63 -10.14 -4.29
C LEU A 41 -9.50 -11.09 -5.12
N SER A 42 -10.70 -10.67 -5.53
CA SER A 42 -11.57 -11.51 -6.37
C SER A 42 -10.90 -11.81 -7.71
N LEU A 43 -10.36 -10.78 -8.37
CA LEU A 43 -9.73 -10.91 -9.67
C LEU A 43 -8.50 -11.83 -9.61
N ALA A 44 -7.63 -11.69 -8.61
CA ALA A 44 -6.45 -12.56 -8.48
C ALA A 44 -6.85 -14.04 -8.34
N ARG A 45 -7.91 -14.34 -7.58
CA ARG A 45 -8.44 -15.71 -7.46
C ARG A 45 -9.05 -16.21 -8.76
N GLU A 46 -9.83 -15.40 -9.45
CA GLU A 46 -10.46 -15.76 -10.72
C GLU A 46 -9.40 -16.06 -11.80
N LEU A 47 -8.36 -15.22 -11.90
CA LEU A 47 -7.23 -15.46 -12.82
C LEU A 47 -6.52 -16.79 -12.53
N LYS A 48 -6.30 -17.08 -11.24
CA LYS A 48 -5.70 -18.36 -10.81
C LYS A 48 -6.59 -19.56 -11.15
N GLN A 49 -7.90 -19.45 -10.91
CA GLN A 49 -8.88 -20.50 -11.24
C GLN A 49 -8.99 -20.73 -12.75
N ALA A 50 -8.88 -19.67 -13.54
CA ALA A 50 -8.89 -19.72 -15.00
C ALA A 50 -7.57 -20.28 -15.60
N GLY A 51 -6.55 -20.53 -14.78
CA GLY A 51 -5.26 -21.04 -15.25
C GLY A 51 -4.41 -20.00 -15.98
N VAL A 52 -4.67 -18.70 -15.77
CA VAL A 52 -3.80 -17.63 -16.26
C VAL A 52 -2.44 -17.74 -15.57
N ILE A 53 -1.36 -17.40 -16.26
CA ILE A 53 -0.02 -17.36 -15.69
C ILE A 53 0.53 -15.95 -15.82
N PHE A 54 1.08 -15.44 -14.71
CA PHE A 54 1.77 -14.16 -14.69
C PHE A 54 3.28 -14.38 -14.76
N TYR A 55 3.85 -14.27 -15.95
CA TYR A 55 5.28 -14.38 -16.19
C TYR A 55 5.98 -13.04 -15.90
N GLY A 56 7.08 -13.06 -15.15
CA GLY A 56 7.88 -11.86 -14.93
C GLY A 56 9.25 -12.18 -14.37
N ALA A 57 9.99 -11.13 -13.99
CA ALA A 57 11.30 -11.28 -13.39
C ALA A 57 11.50 -10.44 -12.13
N TRP A 58 12.37 -10.89 -11.23
CA TRP A 58 12.61 -10.19 -9.96
C TRP A 58 13.25 -8.82 -10.08
N TRP A 59 13.81 -8.46 -11.23
CA TRP A 59 14.34 -7.12 -11.50
C TRP A 59 13.44 -6.31 -12.42
N CYS A 60 12.32 -6.89 -12.85
CA CYS A 60 11.45 -6.29 -13.84
C CYS A 60 10.54 -5.24 -13.19
N GLY A 61 10.89 -3.96 -13.37
CA GLY A 61 10.09 -2.83 -12.87
C GLY A 61 8.66 -2.79 -13.39
N ALA A 62 8.41 -3.22 -14.63
CA ALA A 62 7.05 -3.32 -15.17
C ALA A 62 6.24 -4.43 -14.48
N CYS A 63 6.89 -5.55 -14.16
CA CYS A 63 6.27 -6.68 -13.46
C CYS A 63 5.88 -6.27 -12.03
N PHE A 64 6.72 -5.47 -11.39
CA PHE A 64 6.44 -4.86 -10.09
C PHE A 64 5.29 -3.87 -10.14
N HIS A 65 5.28 -2.97 -11.13
CA HIS A 65 4.17 -2.06 -11.33
C HIS A 65 2.84 -2.83 -11.49
N GLN A 66 2.85 -3.91 -12.29
CA GLN A 66 1.67 -4.75 -12.47
C GLN A 66 1.22 -5.41 -11.16
N LYS A 67 2.13 -5.98 -10.35
CA LYS A 67 1.79 -6.56 -9.04
C LYS A 67 1.21 -5.52 -8.10
N ASN A 68 1.71 -4.28 -8.15
CA ASN A 68 1.24 -3.20 -7.28
C ASN A 68 -0.19 -2.76 -7.58
N LEU A 69 -0.68 -2.93 -8.82
CA LEU A 69 -2.09 -2.70 -9.15
C LEU A 69 -3.05 -3.66 -8.44
N PHE A 70 -2.56 -4.79 -7.93
CA PHE A 70 -3.34 -5.73 -7.13
C PHE A 70 -3.25 -5.46 -5.63
N GLY A 71 -2.29 -4.67 -5.15
CA GLY A 71 -2.04 -4.52 -3.72
C GLY A 71 -1.31 -5.73 -3.11
N THR A 72 -1.07 -5.65 -1.80
CA THR A 72 -0.16 -6.55 -1.08
C THR A 72 -0.63 -8.01 -1.04
N GLU A 73 -1.90 -8.24 -0.76
CA GLU A 73 -2.49 -9.58 -0.59
C GLU A 73 -2.74 -10.23 -1.95
N ALA A 74 -3.48 -9.56 -2.83
CA ALA A 74 -3.85 -10.11 -4.13
C ALA A 74 -2.64 -10.24 -5.07
N GLY A 75 -1.65 -9.35 -4.98
CA GLY A 75 -0.39 -9.46 -5.72
C GLY A 75 0.42 -10.72 -5.36
N ARG A 76 0.23 -11.27 -4.15
CA ARG A 76 0.81 -12.57 -3.72
C ARG A 76 -0.01 -13.78 -4.17
N GLU A 77 -1.30 -13.58 -4.45
CA GLU A 77 -2.18 -14.65 -4.95
C GLU A 77 -2.02 -14.89 -6.45
N LEU A 78 -1.46 -13.94 -7.19
CA LEU A 78 -1.19 -14.07 -8.62
C LEU A 78 -0.38 -15.35 -8.92
N PRO A 79 -0.76 -16.13 -9.94
CA PRO A 79 -0.05 -17.33 -10.39
C PRO A 79 1.26 -16.95 -11.11
N TYR A 80 2.24 -16.48 -10.34
CA TYR A 80 3.51 -15.96 -10.84
C TYR A 80 4.51 -17.05 -11.20
N VAL A 81 5.20 -16.89 -12.34
CA VAL A 81 6.36 -17.70 -12.72
C VAL A 81 7.54 -16.77 -12.95
N GLU A 82 8.60 -17.00 -12.19
CA GLU A 82 9.90 -16.35 -12.39
C GLU A 82 10.53 -16.86 -13.69
N CYS A 83 10.74 -15.91 -14.61
CA CYS A 83 11.25 -16.14 -15.95
C CYS A 83 12.76 -16.25 -15.98
N ASP A 84 13.46 -15.61 -15.04
CA ASP A 84 14.92 -15.54 -15.09
C ASP A 84 15.55 -16.12 -13.83
N LYS A 85 16.27 -17.22 -14.04
CA LYS A 85 16.65 -18.20 -13.02
C LYS A 85 18.17 -18.47 -13.04
N ASP A 86 18.92 -17.64 -12.33
CA ASP A 86 20.27 -17.89 -11.75
C ASP A 86 20.56 -16.90 -10.59
N ASP A 87 21.61 -16.99 -9.76
CA ASP A 87 22.21 -18.15 -9.09
C ASP A 87 21.67 -18.13 -7.63
N ALA A 88 21.45 -19.28 -7.00
CA ALA A 88 20.64 -19.48 -5.78
C ALA A 88 19.10 -19.35 -5.92
N GLY A 89 18.59 -19.24 -7.15
CA GLY A 89 17.21 -19.58 -7.51
C GLY A 89 16.14 -18.68 -6.89
N ARG A 90 16.09 -17.42 -7.32
CA ARG A 90 14.86 -16.64 -7.07
C ARG A 90 13.66 -17.23 -7.79
#